data_AF-A0A2S8ZZG2-F1
#
_entry.id   AF-A0A2S8ZZG2-F1
#
_cell.length_a   1.000
_cell.length_b   1.000
_cell.length_c   1.000
_cell.angle_alpha   90.00
_cell.angle_beta   90.00
_cell.angle_gamma   90.00
#
_symmetry.space_group_name_H-M   'P 1'
#
loop_
_entity.id
_entity.type
_entity.pdbx_description
1 polymer ?
#
loop_
_entity_poly.entity_id
_entity_poly.type
_entity_poly.pdbx_seq_one_letter_code
_entity_poly.pdbx_strand_id
1 'polypeptide(L)'
;MFLTECPRDAMQGWGEFIPTDKKIDYINSLMDVGFDVLDCLSFVSPKAIPQMADSDEVAKNIDKSRSKTKVSAIIGNYRGAEKALKHQSVDILGFPFSISETFQHRNTNKSQEEAFDEIIKMLELVKSEGKQLNIYFSMAFGNPYGEMWKWEDVDQWAQRFSDIGVKDILLSDTTGVATPETIALLFEKIPSKYPEINFGGHFHNRYEDSYSKLKAAYDKGCRRFDSAIKGIGGCPMAKDDLVGNMPTEQVINFMSVEKAEHKLNLLNFESSYNKAKDIFHF
;
A
#
# COMPACT_ATOMS: atom_id res chain seq x y z
N MET A 1 -11.92 -11.55 2.87
CA MET A 1 -11.10 -10.37 3.21
C MET A 1 -10.23 -10.06 2.01
N PHE A 2 -10.16 -8.80 1.62
CA PHE A 2 -9.32 -8.34 0.52
C PHE A 2 -7.90 -8.11 1.03
N LEU A 3 -6.92 -8.71 0.37
CA LEU A 3 -5.52 -8.59 0.78
C LEU A 3 -4.63 -8.14 -0.37
N THR A 4 -3.90 -7.04 -0.13
CA THR A 4 -2.79 -6.59 -0.97
C THR A 4 -1.48 -7.10 -0.36
N GLU A 5 -0.66 -7.78 -1.15
CA GLU A 5 0.73 -8.06 -0.78
C GLU A 5 1.65 -7.01 -1.43
N CYS A 6 2.53 -6.40 -0.65
CA CYS A 6 3.29 -5.19 -1.01
C CYS A 6 4.81 -5.46 -1.14
N PRO A 7 5.27 -6.36 -2.04
CA PRO A 7 6.69 -6.63 -2.18
C PRO A 7 7.48 -5.38 -2.61
N ARG A 8 6.85 -4.43 -3.31
CA ARG A 8 7.49 -3.13 -3.65
C ARG A 8 7.95 -2.41 -2.40
N ASP A 9 7.10 -2.33 -1.38
CA ASP A 9 7.39 -1.56 -0.18
C ASP A 9 8.51 -2.20 0.65
N ALA A 10 8.53 -3.53 0.72
CA ALA A 10 9.65 -4.30 1.28
C ALA A 10 10.96 -4.08 0.51
N MET A 11 10.93 -4.17 -0.82
CA MET A 11 12.11 -3.99 -1.65
C MET A 11 12.65 -2.56 -1.59
N GLN A 12 11.77 -1.54 -1.65
CA GLN A 12 12.15 -0.13 -1.79
C GLN A 12 13.12 0.36 -0.71
N GLY A 13 12.98 -0.12 0.53
CA GLY A 13 13.87 0.18 1.63
C GLY A 13 15.09 -0.74 1.75
N TRP A 14 15.23 -1.74 0.89
CA TRP A 14 16.31 -2.71 0.94
C TRP A 14 17.64 -2.09 0.50
N GLY A 15 18.71 -2.34 1.26
CA GLY A 15 19.99 -1.67 1.06
C GLY A 15 20.69 -2.06 -0.25
N GLU A 16 20.74 -3.35 -0.55
CA GLU A 16 21.38 -3.86 -1.77
C GLU A 16 20.38 -3.94 -2.94
N PHE A 17 20.85 -3.59 -4.14
CA PHE A 17 20.03 -3.74 -5.34
C PHE A 17 19.70 -5.21 -5.56
N ILE A 18 18.41 -5.55 -5.49
CA ILE A 18 17.95 -6.91 -5.74
C ILE A 18 17.98 -7.11 -7.27
N PRO A 19 18.68 -8.14 -7.78
CA PRO A 19 18.72 -8.44 -9.20
C PRO A 19 17.31 -8.54 -9.81
N THR A 20 17.13 -7.98 -11.01
CA THR A 20 15.83 -7.88 -11.68
C THR A 20 15.17 -9.24 -11.91
N ASP A 21 15.96 -10.26 -12.27
CA ASP A 21 15.52 -11.65 -12.42
C ASP A 21 14.96 -12.22 -11.12
N LYS A 22 15.62 -11.96 -9.98
CA LYS A 22 15.11 -12.36 -8.66
C LYS A 22 13.79 -11.66 -8.32
N LYS A 23 13.63 -10.38 -8.66
CA LYS A 23 12.35 -9.65 -8.47
C LYS A 23 11.24 -10.28 -9.30
N ILE A 24 11.50 -10.55 -10.58
CA ILE A 24 10.55 -11.18 -11.50
C ILE A 24 10.13 -12.56 -10.98
N ASP A 25 11.09 -13.39 -10.60
CA ASP A 25 10.84 -14.73 -10.06
C ASP A 25 10.01 -14.70 -8.78
N TYR A 26 10.30 -13.74 -7.90
CA TYR A 26 9.55 -13.57 -6.66
C TYR A 26 8.12 -13.10 -6.92
N ILE A 27 7.93 -12.05 -7.73
CA ILE A 27 6.60 -11.51 -8.04
C ILE A 27 5.74 -12.56 -8.77
N ASN A 28 6.30 -13.29 -9.74
CA ASN A 28 5.56 -14.34 -10.43
C ASN A 28 5.20 -15.53 -9.52
N SER A 29 6.00 -15.81 -8.48
CA SER A 29 5.60 -16.79 -7.46
C SER A 29 4.41 -16.28 -6.63
N LEU A 30 4.39 -14.98 -6.28
CA LEU A 30 3.30 -14.37 -5.53
C LEU A 30 1.99 -14.35 -6.32
N MET A 31 2.06 -14.28 -7.66
CA MET A 31 0.89 -14.41 -8.52
C MET A 31 0.15 -15.73 -8.29
N ASP A 32 0.86 -16.83 -8.04
CA ASP A 32 0.28 -18.16 -7.79
C ASP A 32 -0.42 -18.27 -6.43
N VAL A 33 -0.10 -17.37 -5.49
CA VAL A 33 -0.74 -17.34 -4.16
C VAL A 33 -2.19 -16.91 -4.25
N GLY A 34 -2.52 -16.04 -5.20
CA GLY A 34 -3.89 -15.57 -5.41
C GLY A 34 -4.31 -14.44 -4.47
N PHE A 35 -3.40 -13.54 -4.09
CA PHE A 35 -3.74 -12.25 -3.48
C PHE A 35 -4.75 -11.46 -4.34
N ASP A 36 -5.45 -10.49 -3.76
CA ASP A 36 -6.32 -9.63 -4.56
C ASP A 36 -5.50 -8.65 -5.40
N VAL A 37 -4.43 -8.11 -4.82
CA VAL A 37 -3.51 -7.17 -5.45
C VAL A 37 -2.07 -7.50 -5.04
N LEU A 38 -1.12 -7.34 -5.97
CA LEU A 38 0.30 -7.17 -5.67
C LEU A 38 0.71 -5.72 -5.92
N ASP A 39 1.10 -4.99 -4.87
CA ASP A 39 1.82 -3.72 -5.03
C ASP A 39 3.32 -4.02 -5.21
N CYS A 40 3.73 -4.13 -6.47
CA CYS A 40 5.03 -4.70 -6.85
C CYS A 40 5.86 -3.82 -7.79
N LEU A 41 5.35 -2.65 -8.20
CA LEU A 41 6.00 -1.74 -9.13
C LEU A 41 6.02 -0.31 -8.60
N SER A 42 6.99 0.50 -9.04
CA SER A 42 7.00 1.92 -8.71
C SER A 42 7.68 2.74 -9.81
N PHE A 43 6.95 3.71 -10.35
CA PHE A 43 7.43 4.60 -11.42
C PHE A 43 7.79 5.99 -10.87
N VAL A 44 8.37 6.01 -9.67
CA VAL A 44 8.99 7.18 -9.06
C VAL A 44 10.39 7.43 -9.62
N SER A 45 11.07 8.48 -9.15
CA SER A 45 12.42 8.81 -9.62
C SER A 45 13.42 7.69 -9.27
N PRO A 46 14.11 7.07 -10.25
CA PRO A 46 15.17 6.10 -9.99
C PRO A 46 16.34 6.68 -9.17
N LYS A 47 16.50 8.00 -9.18
CA LYS A 47 17.50 8.68 -8.34
C LYS A 47 17.07 8.68 -6.87
N ALA A 48 15.77 8.85 -6.60
CA ALA A 48 15.25 8.87 -5.24
C ALA A 48 15.12 7.44 -4.69
N ILE A 49 14.61 6.52 -5.51
CA ILE A 49 14.42 5.11 -5.15
C ILE A 49 15.14 4.22 -6.18
N PRO A 50 16.47 4.00 -6.04
CA PRO A 50 17.25 3.18 -6.96
C PRO A 50 16.75 1.75 -7.08
N GLN A 51 16.18 1.19 -6.00
CA GLN A 51 15.65 -0.15 -6.01
C GLN A 51 14.57 -0.38 -7.07
N MET A 52 13.79 0.65 -7.39
CA MET A 52 12.65 0.55 -8.31
C MET A 52 13.00 0.98 -9.73
N ALA A 53 14.29 1.23 -10.02
CA ALA A 53 14.77 1.69 -11.32
C ALA A 53 14.46 0.73 -12.48
N ASP A 54 14.30 -0.56 -12.19
CA ASP A 54 14.02 -1.63 -13.14
C ASP A 54 12.52 -1.98 -13.24
N SER A 55 11.61 -1.16 -12.68
CA SER A 55 10.16 -1.42 -12.73
C SER A 55 9.62 -1.60 -14.15
N ASP A 56 10.19 -0.91 -15.15
CA ASP A 56 9.84 -1.10 -16.55
C ASP A 56 10.13 -2.53 -17.04
N GLU A 57 11.22 -3.15 -16.58
CA GLU A 57 11.59 -4.50 -16.99
C GLU A 57 10.83 -5.56 -16.21
N VAL A 58 10.64 -5.32 -14.91
CA VAL A 58 9.79 -6.18 -14.07
C VAL A 58 8.36 -6.22 -14.63
N ALA A 59 7.76 -5.07 -14.95
CA ALA A 59 6.38 -4.98 -15.43
C ALA A 59 6.11 -5.77 -16.72
N LYS A 60 7.09 -5.85 -17.63
CA LYS A 60 6.99 -6.65 -18.87
C LYS A 60 7.00 -8.16 -18.63
N ASN A 61 7.64 -8.59 -17.54
CA ASN A 61 7.87 -10.00 -17.24
C ASN A 61 6.93 -10.54 -16.15
N ILE A 62 5.96 -9.75 -15.68
CA ILE A 62 4.89 -10.25 -14.82
C ILE A 62 3.90 -11.05 -15.68
N ASP A 63 3.77 -12.34 -15.36
CA ASP A 63 2.88 -13.25 -16.06
C ASP A 63 1.47 -13.22 -15.47
N LYS A 64 0.61 -12.42 -16.10
CA LYS A 64 -0.81 -12.26 -15.76
C LYS A 64 -1.66 -13.50 -16.08
N SER A 65 -1.16 -14.50 -16.79
CA SER A 65 -1.92 -15.72 -17.09
C SER A 65 -2.02 -16.66 -15.88
N ARG A 66 -1.13 -16.49 -14.89
CA ARG A 66 -1.04 -17.35 -13.69
C ARG A 66 -2.22 -17.19 -12.74
N SER A 67 -2.79 -15.98 -12.65
CA SER A 67 -3.89 -15.70 -11.74
C SER A 67 -4.67 -14.44 -12.09
N LYS A 68 -5.77 -14.21 -11.38
CA LYS A 68 -6.56 -12.98 -11.47
C LYS A 68 -6.04 -11.87 -10.55
N THR A 69 -4.89 -12.06 -9.92
CA THR A 69 -4.29 -11.07 -9.02
C THR A 69 -4.01 -9.78 -9.79
N LYS A 70 -4.49 -8.64 -9.27
CA LYS A 70 -4.23 -7.34 -9.88
C LYS A 70 -2.81 -6.88 -9.57
N VAL A 71 -2.21 -6.12 -10.48
CA VAL A 71 -0.87 -5.54 -10.28
C VAL A 71 -1.02 -4.05 -10.04
N SER A 72 -0.42 -3.57 -8.96
CA SER A 72 -0.36 -2.16 -8.63
C SER A 72 1.04 -1.57 -8.81
N ALA A 73 1.07 -0.31 -9.19
CA ALA A 73 2.29 0.48 -9.31
C ALA A 73 2.16 1.81 -8.55
N ILE A 74 3.12 2.10 -7.67
CA ILE A 74 3.20 3.39 -7.00
C ILE A 74 3.74 4.47 -7.95
N ILE A 75 3.13 5.65 -7.86
CA ILE A 75 3.49 6.84 -8.62
C ILE A 75 3.60 8.03 -7.66
N GLY A 76 4.43 9.01 -8.02
CA GLY A 76 4.58 10.27 -7.25
C GLY A 76 4.19 11.53 -8.02
N ASN A 77 3.79 11.40 -9.29
CA ASN A 77 3.40 12.48 -10.18
C ASN A 77 2.75 11.93 -11.46
N TYR A 78 2.19 12.83 -12.28
CA TYR A 78 1.46 12.51 -13.50
C TYR A 78 2.35 11.80 -14.54
N ARG A 79 3.62 12.22 -14.67
CA ARG A 79 4.58 11.55 -15.57
C ARG A 79 4.84 10.09 -15.15
N GLY A 80 4.85 9.81 -13.84
CA GLY A 80 4.91 8.46 -13.32
C GLY A 80 3.68 7.64 -13.72
N ALA A 81 2.49 8.24 -13.65
CA ALA A 81 1.25 7.63 -14.11
C ALA A 81 1.30 7.26 -15.61
N GLU A 82 1.70 8.21 -16.46
CA GLU A 82 1.84 7.97 -17.91
C GLU A 82 2.84 6.85 -18.23
N LYS A 83 3.91 6.71 -17.46
CA LYS A 83 4.87 5.62 -17.63
C LYS A 83 4.29 4.29 -17.22
N ALA A 84 3.67 4.23 -16.04
CA ALA A 84 3.07 3.01 -15.50
C ALA A 84 2.00 2.45 -16.45
N LEU A 85 1.14 3.32 -16.99
CA LEU A 85 0.02 2.92 -17.84
C LEU A 85 0.42 2.43 -19.24
N LYS A 86 1.69 2.59 -19.65
CA LYS A 86 2.20 1.94 -20.87
C LYS A 86 2.30 0.42 -20.72
N HIS A 87 2.33 -0.08 -19.50
CA HIS A 87 2.43 -1.51 -19.21
C HIS A 87 1.04 -2.11 -19.00
N GLN A 88 0.64 -3.00 -19.91
CA GLN A 88 -0.67 -3.65 -19.85
C GLN A 88 -0.88 -4.47 -18.57
N SER A 89 0.20 -4.96 -17.96
CA SER A 89 0.18 -5.71 -16.71
C SER A 89 -0.33 -4.87 -15.53
N VAL A 90 -0.18 -3.53 -15.55
CA VAL A 90 -0.59 -2.63 -14.47
C VAL A 90 -2.11 -2.44 -14.49
N ASP A 91 -2.76 -2.73 -13.37
CA ASP A 91 -4.22 -2.59 -13.18
C ASP A 91 -4.59 -1.38 -12.33
N ILE A 92 -3.71 -1.04 -11.37
CA ILE A 92 -3.97 -0.05 -10.33
C ILE A 92 -2.77 0.88 -10.18
N LEU A 93 -3.00 2.19 -10.22
CA LEU A 93 -2.01 3.16 -9.76
C LEU A 93 -2.23 3.47 -8.28
N GLY A 94 -1.15 3.62 -7.52
CA GLY A 94 -1.19 4.06 -6.13
C GLY A 94 -0.50 5.40 -5.96
N PHE A 95 -1.16 6.38 -5.34
CA PHE A 95 -0.56 7.68 -5.03
C PHE A 95 -0.49 7.91 -3.51
N PRO A 96 0.70 8.17 -2.93
CA PRO A 96 0.84 8.53 -1.53
C PRO A 96 0.48 10.02 -1.32
N PHE A 97 -0.69 10.25 -0.73
CA PHE A 97 -1.17 11.57 -0.33
C PHE A 97 -1.11 11.69 1.19
N SER A 98 -0.47 12.72 1.72
CA SER A 98 -0.26 12.91 3.13
C SER A 98 -1.29 13.84 3.75
N ILE A 99 -1.80 13.48 4.92
CA ILE A 99 -2.62 14.35 5.76
C ILE A 99 -1.78 15.44 6.44
N SER A 100 -0.48 15.20 6.62
CA SER A 100 0.50 16.21 7.03
C SER A 100 1.01 16.99 5.82
N GLU A 101 0.81 18.32 5.82
CA GLU A 101 1.33 19.23 4.79
C GLU A 101 2.86 19.18 4.76
N THR A 102 3.50 19.14 5.93
CA THR A 102 4.96 19.01 6.05
C THR A 102 5.46 17.73 5.37
N PHE A 103 4.80 16.60 5.60
CA PHE A 103 5.20 15.34 4.98
C PHE A 103 4.86 15.29 3.49
N GLN A 104 3.77 15.93 3.05
CA GLN A 104 3.43 16.02 1.63
C GLN A 104 4.56 16.69 0.84
N HIS A 105 5.07 17.83 1.33
CA HIS A 105 6.21 18.50 0.74
C HIS A 105 7.47 17.64 0.75
N ARG A 106 7.77 16.94 1.85
CA ARG A 106 8.96 16.09 1.93
C ARG A 106 8.89 14.87 1.01
N ASN A 107 7.69 14.30 0.84
CA ASN A 107 7.50 13.05 0.11
C ASN A 107 7.39 13.26 -1.41
N THR A 108 6.61 14.27 -1.84
CA THR A 108 6.34 14.50 -3.27
C THR A 108 6.84 15.85 -3.79
N ASN A 109 7.43 16.69 -2.93
CA ASN A 109 7.84 18.07 -3.26
C ASN A 109 6.67 18.93 -3.78
N LYS A 110 5.50 18.78 -3.16
CA LYS A 110 4.26 19.51 -3.46
C LYS A 110 3.48 19.81 -2.18
N SER A 111 2.64 20.84 -2.18
CA SER A 111 1.60 21.01 -1.17
C SER A 111 0.49 19.97 -1.33
N GLN A 112 -0.40 19.85 -0.33
CA GLN A 112 -1.60 19.03 -0.47
C GLN A 112 -2.50 19.49 -1.62
N GLU A 113 -2.68 20.80 -1.80
CA GLU A 113 -3.50 21.35 -2.89
C GLU A 113 -2.90 21.04 -4.27
N GLU A 114 -1.60 21.23 -4.45
CA GLU A 114 -0.91 20.90 -5.70
C GLU A 114 -1.00 19.40 -6.02
N ALA A 115 -0.88 18.55 -5.00
CA ALA A 115 -1.03 17.10 -5.16
C ALA A 115 -2.48 16.72 -5.50
N PHE A 116 -3.47 17.36 -4.88
CA PHE A 116 -4.89 17.15 -5.15
C PHE A 116 -5.24 17.48 -6.61
N ASP A 117 -4.79 18.64 -7.11
CA ASP A 117 -4.99 19.04 -8.52
C ASP A 117 -4.32 18.08 -9.50
N GLU A 118 -3.17 17.52 -9.13
CA GLU A 118 -2.49 16.51 -9.94
C GLU A 118 -3.26 15.18 -9.95
N ILE A 119 -3.81 14.77 -8.80
CA ILE A 119 -4.63 13.55 -8.67
C ILE A 119 -5.90 13.64 -9.51
N ILE A 120 -6.55 14.81 -9.60
CA ILE A 120 -7.72 15.00 -10.49
C ILE A 120 -7.36 14.61 -11.93
N LYS A 121 -6.22 15.09 -12.44
CA LYS A 121 -5.74 14.76 -13.80
C LYS A 121 -5.41 13.27 -13.93
N MET A 122 -4.81 12.66 -12.91
CA MET A 122 -4.53 11.23 -12.91
C MET A 122 -5.81 10.40 -12.90
N LEU A 123 -6.85 10.85 -12.20
CA LEU A 123 -8.14 10.17 -12.14
C LEU A 123 -8.81 10.12 -13.51
N GLU A 124 -8.75 11.22 -14.26
CA GLU A 124 -9.20 11.26 -15.66
C GLU A 124 -8.41 10.28 -16.54
N LEU A 125 -7.08 10.26 -16.39
CA LEU A 125 -6.18 9.39 -17.14
C LEU A 125 -6.44 7.90 -16.88
N VAL A 126 -6.56 7.47 -15.61
CA VAL A 126 -6.84 6.05 -15.31
C VAL A 126 -8.23 5.65 -15.80
N LYS A 127 -9.20 6.57 -15.75
CA LYS A 127 -10.56 6.32 -16.24
C LYS A 127 -10.59 6.10 -17.74
N SER A 128 -9.82 6.86 -18.53
CA SER A 128 -9.72 6.65 -19.97
C SER A 128 -9.06 5.31 -20.34
N GLU A 129 -8.16 4.81 -19.48
CA GLU A 129 -7.46 3.52 -19.67
C GLU A 129 -8.20 2.32 -19.05
N GLY A 130 -9.36 2.55 -18.41
CA GLY A 130 -10.10 1.49 -17.70
C GLY A 130 -9.35 0.91 -16.50
N LYS A 131 -8.47 1.70 -15.86
CA LYS A 131 -7.64 1.35 -14.71
C LYS A 131 -8.16 1.99 -13.42
N GLN A 132 -7.57 1.63 -12.29
CA GLN A 132 -7.96 2.13 -10.97
C GLN A 132 -6.88 3.05 -10.38
N LEU A 133 -7.29 3.94 -9.47
CA LEU A 133 -6.39 4.78 -8.68
C LEU A 133 -6.73 4.62 -7.20
N ASN A 134 -5.77 4.11 -6.44
CA ASN A 134 -5.82 4.07 -4.98
C ASN A 134 -5.09 5.30 -4.42
N ILE A 135 -5.68 5.94 -3.41
CA ILE A 135 -5.02 7.01 -2.66
C ILE A 135 -4.63 6.49 -1.28
N TYR A 136 -3.34 6.58 -0.96
CA TYR A 136 -2.81 6.20 0.35
C TYR A 136 -2.69 7.44 1.22
N PHE A 137 -3.56 7.55 2.23
CA PHE A 137 -3.51 8.62 3.22
C PHE A 137 -2.36 8.39 4.20
N SER A 138 -1.18 8.89 3.83
CA SER A 138 0.00 8.91 4.70
C SER A 138 -0.26 9.80 5.92
N MET A 139 0.34 9.44 7.06
CA MET A 139 0.17 10.16 8.33
C MET A 139 -1.29 10.24 8.82
N ALA A 140 -2.16 9.31 8.41
CA ALA A 140 -3.57 9.31 8.79
C ALA A 140 -3.77 9.18 10.32
N PHE A 141 -2.83 8.57 11.03
CA PHE A 141 -2.91 8.31 12.48
C PHE A 141 -1.96 9.18 13.31
N GLY A 142 -1.39 10.22 12.71
CA GLY A 142 -0.44 11.12 13.36
C GLY A 142 0.85 11.29 12.58
N ASN A 143 1.64 12.29 12.98
CA ASN A 143 2.92 12.60 12.35
C ASN A 143 3.96 13.03 13.40
N PRO A 144 5.27 12.88 13.10
CA PRO A 144 6.36 13.23 14.02
C PRO A 144 6.82 14.69 13.89
N TYR A 145 6.09 15.57 13.18
CA TYR A 145 6.53 16.92 12.82
C TYR A 145 6.01 18.02 13.75
N GLY A 146 5.29 17.67 14.82
CA GLY A 146 4.74 18.61 15.79
C GLY A 146 3.44 19.27 15.35
N GLU A 147 2.90 18.89 14.19
CA GLU A 147 1.54 19.27 13.78
C GLU A 147 0.54 18.55 14.69
N MET A 148 -0.47 19.29 15.17
CA MET A 148 -1.53 18.70 15.99
C MET A 148 -2.39 17.78 15.11
N TRP A 149 -2.38 16.48 15.41
CA TRP A 149 -3.21 15.52 14.70
C TRP A 149 -4.67 15.62 15.11
N LYS A 150 -5.56 15.64 14.11
CA LYS A 150 -7.03 15.63 14.26
C LYS A 150 -7.64 14.69 13.23
N TRP A 151 -8.61 13.89 13.65
CA TRP A 151 -9.29 12.97 12.73
C TRP A 151 -10.13 13.74 11.69
N GLU A 152 -10.56 14.96 12.02
CA GLU A 152 -11.29 15.86 11.14
C GLU A 152 -10.50 16.24 9.88
N ASP A 153 -9.17 16.33 9.96
CA ASP A 153 -8.32 16.62 8.79
C ASP A 153 -8.36 15.44 7.80
N VAL A 154 -8.39 14.20 8.32
CA VAL A 154 -8.55 12.98 7.51
C VAL A 154 -9.93 12.94 6.85
N ASP A 155 -10.98 13.28 7.61
CA ASP A 155 -12.36 13.37 7.13
C ASP A 155 -12.53 14.42 6.03
N GLN A 156 -11.92 15.59 6.20
CA GLN A 156 -11.96 16.67 5.21
C GLN A 156 -11.34 16.24 3.87
N TRP A 157 -10.19 15.56 3.90
CA TRP A 157 -9.58 15.04 2.68
C TRP A 157 -10.39 13.89 2.09
N ALA A 158 -10.94 12.98 2.91
CA ALA A 158 -11.83 11.92 2.45
C ALA A 158 -13.06 12.49 1.71
N GLN A 159 -13.68 13.56 2.23
CA GLN A 159 -14.76 14.28 1.54
C GLN A 159 -14.31 14.76 0.15
N ARG A 160 -13.19 15.48 0.08
CA ARG A 160 -12.72 16.06 -1.18
C ARG A 160 -12.40 14.99 -2.23
N PHE A 161 -11.79 13.88 -1.83
CA PHE A 161 -11.54 12.77 -2.73
C PHE A 161 -12.83 12.02 -3.12
N SER A 162 -13.81 11.95 -2.21
CA SER A 162 -15.16 11.46 -2.54
C SER A 162 -15.84 12.33 -3.59
N ASP A 163 -15.75 13.65 -3.47
CA ASP A 163 -16.40 14.62 -4.37
C ASP A 163 -15.89 14.52 -5.81
N ILE A 164 -14.61 14.18 -5.99
CA ILE A 164 -14.03 13.96 -7.33
C ILE A 164 -14.18 12.52 -7.82
N GLY A 165 -14.74 11.62 -7.01
CA GLY A 165 -15.07 10.25 -7.41
C GLY A 165 -13.96 9.21 -7.22
N VAL A 166 -13.00 9.43 -6.33
CA VAL A 166 -12.08 8.36 -5.89
C VAL A 166 -12.87 7.21 -5.27
N LYS A 167 -12.44 5.97 -5.53
CA LYS A 167 -13.15 4.75 -5.09
C LYS A 167 -12.39 3.92 -4.06
N ASP A 168 -11.10 4.18 -3.87
CA ASP A 168 -10.25 3.38 -2.99
C ASP A 168 -9.30 4.31 -2.22
N ILE A 169 -9.44 4.31 -0.89
CA ILE A 169 -8.57 5.08 0.02
C ILE A 169 -8.00 4.14 1.09
N LEU A 170 -6.69 4.17 1.30
CA LEU A 170 -6.04 3.40 2.35
C LEU A 170 -5.52 4.32 3.45
N LEU A 171 -6.06 4.18 4.65
CA LEU A 171 -5.62 4.91 5.83
C LEU A 171 -4.30 4.32 6.30
N SER A 172 -3.22 5.10 6.23
CA SER A 172 -1.86 4.60 6.42
C SER A 172 -1.24 5.06 7.73
N ASP A 173 -0.80 4.10 8.56
CA ASP A 173 0.03 4.32 9.75
C ASP A 173 1.50 4.38 9.36
N THR A 174 1.90 5.45 8.68
CA THR A 174 3.23 5.60 8.07
C THR A 174 4.38 5.46 9.08
N THR A 175 4.16 5.83 10.34
CA THR A 175 5.21 5.82 11.38
C THR A 175 5.04 4.71 12.42
N GLY A 176 3.97 3.91 12.31
CA GLY A 176 3.68 2.79 13.21
C GLY A 176 3.13 3.20 14.58
N VAL A 177 2.74 4.46 14.77
CA VAL A 177 2.31 5.03 16.06
C VAL A 177 0.82 4.88 16.33
N ALA A 178 0.05 4.37 15.36
CA ALA A 178 -1.39 4.17 15.55
C ALA A 178 -1.64 3.17 16.69
N THR A 179 -2.62 3.49 17.54
CA THR A 179 -3.09 2.59 18.59
C THR A 179 -4.43 1.97 18.18
N PRO A 180 -4.87 0.86 18.80
CA PRO A 180 -6.20 0.31 18.55
C PRO A 180 -7.32 1.36 18.68
N GLU A 181 -7.19 2.31 19.62
CA GLU A 181 -8.17 3.37 19.84
C GLU A 181 -8.21 4.37 18.67
N THR A 182 -7.05 4.81 18.16
CA THR A 182 -7.01 5.75 17.03
C THR A 182 -7.43 5.08 15.72
N ILE A 183 -7.10 3.81 15.54
CA ILE A 183 -7.58 2.99 14.43
C ILE A 183 -9.10 2.87 14.47
N ALA A 184 -9.64 2.43 15.61
CA ALA A 184 -11.08 2.28 15.80
C ALA A 184 -11.81 3.61 15.59
N LEU A 185 -11.25 4.73 16.05
CA LEU A 185 -11.82 6.06 15.86
C LEU A 185 -11.98 6.42 14.37
N LEU A 186 -10.91 6.31 13.56
CA LEU A 186 -11.00 6.68 12.14
C LEU A 186 -11.97 5.77 11.38
N PHE A 187 -11.88 4.46 11.58
CA PHE A 187 -12.76 3.51 10.89
C PHE A 187 -14.21 3.56 11.37
N GLU A 188 -14.48 4.07 12.58
CA GLU A 188 -15.85 4.35 13.03
C GLU A 188 -16.42 5.64 12.43
N LYS A 189 -15.62 6.71 12.33
CA LYS A 189 -16.12 8.04 11.98
C LYS A 189 -16.21 8.31 10.48
N ILE A 190 -15.33 7.73 9.67
CA ILE A 190 -15.11 8.16 8.29
C ILE A 190 -15.83 7.25 7.27
N PRO A 191 -15.62 5.93 7.23
CA PRO A 191 -16.12 5.09 6.14
C PRO A 191 -17.62 5.17 5.89
N SER A 192 -18.43 5.24 6.94
CA SER A 192 -19.90 5.29 6.80
C SER A 192 -20.42 6.58 6.16
N LYS A 193 -19.63 7.67 6.15
CA LYS A 193 -19.99 8.93 5.48
C LYS A 193 -19.78 8.88 3.97
N TYR A 194 -18.89 7.99 3.51
CA TYR A 194 -18.46 7.90 2.12
C TYR A 194 -18.65 6.46 1.60
N PRO A 195 -19.91 5.98 1.47
CA PRO A 195 -20.20 4.59 1.11
C PRO A 195 -19.69 4.18 -0.27
N GLU A 196 -19.38 5.16 -1.12
CA GLU A 196 -18.81 4.97 -2.46
C GLU A 196 -17.29 4.70 -2.45
N ILE A 197 -16.63 4.90 -1.31
CA ILE A 197 -15.19 4.68 -1.13
C ILE A 197 -14.97 3.37 -0.37
N ASN A 198 -14.15 2.51 -0.94
CA ASN A 198 -13.62 1.34 -0.26
C ASN A 198 -12.43 1.76 0.61
N PHE A 199 -12.63 1.89 1.91
CA PHE A 199 -11.55 2.16 2.85
C PHE A 199 -10.77 0.89 3.21
N GLY A 200 -9.45 0.97 3.11
CA GLY A 200 -8.51 -0.06 3.57
C GLY A 200 -7.56 0.45 4.66
N GLY A 201 -6.92 -0.47 5.37
CA GLY A 201 -5.87 -0.18 6.35
C GLY A 201 -4.49 -0.55 5.82
N HIS A 202 -3.53 0.36 5.94
CA HIS A 202 -2.12 0.12 5.68
C HIS A 202 -1.35 0.42 6.97
N PHE A 203 -1.06 -0.59 7.77
CA PHE A 203 -0.48 -0.37 9.10
C PHE A 203 0.98 -0.77 9.13
N HIS A 204 1.80 0.10 9.73
CA HIS A 204 3.10 -0.32 10.22
C HIS A 204 3.01 -0.75 11.67
N ASN A 205 3.72 -1.81 12.05
CA ASN A 205 3.69 -2.33 13.41
C ASN A 205 4.88 -3.23 13.69
N ARG A 206 5.10 -3.46 14.99
CA ARG A 206 5.90 -4.60 15.46
C ARG A 206 5.13 -5.89 15.21
N TYR A 207 5.84 -6.99 15.04
CA TYR A 207 5.26 -8.29 14.69
C TYR A 207 4.17 -8.75 15.68
N GLU A 208 4.38 -8.52 16.98
CA GLU A 208 3.48 -8.87 18.08
C GLU A 208 2.19 -8.03 18.13
N ASP A 209 2.19 -6.83 17.56
CA ASP A 209 1.05 -5.89 17.61
C ASP A 209 0.06 -6.08 16.46
N SER A 210 0.34 -6.99 15.52
CA SER A 210 -0.45 -7.16 14.30
C SER A 210 -1.93 -7.43 14.56
N TYR A 211 -2.24 -8.35 15.47
CA TYR A 211 -3.63 -8.76 15.74
C TYR A 211 -4.47 -7.60 16.29
N SER A 212 -3.95 -6.82 17.24
CA SER A 212 -4.71 -5.75 17.89
C SER A 212 -5.05 -4.62 16.90
N LYS A 213 -4.10 -4.23 16.02
CA LYS A 213 -4.34 -3.22 14.98
C LYS A 213 -5.33 -3.71 13.91
N LEU A 214 -5.17 -4.95 13.43
CA LEU A 214 -6.12 -5.55 12.47
C LEU A 214 -7.52 -5.63 13.06
N LYS A 215 -7.65 -6.14 14.28
CA LYS A 215 -8.95 -6.29 14.96
C LYS A 215 -9.66 -4.95 15.15
N ALA A 216 -8.93 -3.92 15.54
CA ALA A 216 -9.49 -2.58 15.75
C ALA A 216 -10.15 -2.02 14.47
N ALA A 217 -9.53 -2.18 13.30
CA ALA A 217 -10.13 -1.77 12.03
C ALA A 217 -11.23 -2.75 11.57
N TYR A 218 -10.99 -4.05 11.71
CA TYR A 218 -11.93 -5.10 11.27
C TYR A 218 -13.27 -5.03 12.00
N ASP A 219 -13.26 -4.76 13.30
CA ASP A 219 -14.48 -4.62 14.11
C ASP A 219 -15.31 -3.38 13.73
N LYS A 220 -14.67 -2.41 13.08
CA LYS A 220 -15.33 -1.22 12.51
C LYS A 220 -15.69 -1.38 11.04
N GLY A 221 -15.64 -2.61 10.52
CA GLY A 221 -16.09 -2.94 9.17
C GLY A 221 -15.01 -2.92 8.10
N CYS A 222 -13.74 -2.62 8.42
CA CYS A 222 -12.66 -2.71 7.45
C CYS A 222 -12.49 -4.16 6.96
N ARG A 223 -12.41 -4.36 5.65
CA ARG A 223 -12.21 -5.69 5.03
C ARG A 223 -11.08 -5.72 4.02
N ARG A 224 -10.29 -4.64 3.94
CA ARG A 224 -9.18 -4.48 3.02
C ARG A 224 -7.94 -4.07 3.79
N PHE A 225 -6.89 -4.87 3.64
CA PHE A 225 -5.62 -4.63 4.32
C PHE A 225 -4.47 -4.81 3.35
N ASP A 226 -3.40 -4.08 3.62
CA ASP A 226 -2.12 -4.30 2.99
C ASP A 226 -1.18 -5.04 3.94
N SER A 227 -0.31 -5.85 3.38
CA SER A 227 0.74 -6.58 4.09
C SER A 227 2.01 -6.69 3.26
N ALA A 228 3.11 -7.05 3.92
CA ALA A 228 4.30 -7.53 3.24
C ALA A 228 4.85 -8.75 4.00
N ILE A 229 5.37 -9.74 3.28
CA ILE A 229 5.99 -10.93 3.90
C ILE A 229 7.03 -10.48 4.93
N LYS A 230 6.94 -11.08 6.13
CA LYS A 230 7.72 -10.74 7.33
C LYS A 230 7.58 -9.32 7.87
N GLY A 231 6.69 -8.50 7.30
CA GLY A 231 6.56 -7.10 7.65
C GLY A 231 7.77 -6.26 7.22
N ILE A 232 8.53 -6.72 6.22
CA ILE A 232 9.73 -6.03 5.75
C ILE A 232 9.35 -4.71 5.08
N GLY A 233 10.22 -3.72 5.23
CA GLY A 233 10.01 -2.37 4.73
C GLY A 233 9.46 -1.46 5.82
N GLY A 234 8.90 -0.32 5.41
CA GLY A 234 8.43 0.71 6.32
C GLY A 234 9.12 2.04 6.10
N CYS A 235 8.76 3.02 6.91
CA CYS A 235 9.28 4.38 6.75
C CYS A 235 10.69 4.50 7.34
N PRO A 236 11.68 5.06 6.61
CA PRO A 236 13.00 5.39 7.17
C PRO A 236 12.95 6.35 8.37
N MET A 237 11.80 7.02 8.56
CA MET A 237 11.56 7.93 9.67
C MET A 237 10.99 7.22 10.92
N ALA A 238 10.66 5.93 10.83
CA ALA A 238 10.36 5.13 12.00
C ALA A 238 11.62 5.10 12.88
N LYS A 239 11.48 5.44 14.15
CA LYS A 239 12.61 5.48 15.10
C LYS A 239 13.04 4.08 15.56
N ASP A 240 12.42 3.05 15.03
CA ASP A 240 12.41 1.70 15.56
C ASP A 240 12.53 0.70 14.41
N ASP A 241 13.70 0.07 14.29
CA ASP A 241 14.00 -0.90 13.24
C ASP A 241 13.09 -2.15 13.29
N LEU A 242 12.34 -2.34 14.39
CA LEU A 242 11.38 -3.42 14.55
C LEU A 242 9.97 -3.06 14.03
N VAL A 243 9.74 -1.81 13.62
CA VAL A 243 8.48 -1.35 13.03
C VAL A 243 8.63 -1.33 11.52
N GLY A 244 7.87 -2.20 10.86
CA GLY A 244 7.77 -2.25 9.41
C GLY A 244 6.34 -2.45 8.96
N ASN A 245 6.15 -2.99 7.78
CA ASN A 245 4.84 -3.34 7.24
C ASN A 245 4.09 -4.36 8.12
N MET A 246 2.77 -4.46 7.94
CA MET A 246 1.97 -5.55 8.51
C MET A 246 2.45 -6.90 7.95
N PRO A 247 2.92 -7.86 8.78
CA PRO A 247 3.40 -9.15 8.30
C PRO A 247 2.27 -10.00 7.70
N THR A 248 2.44 -10.47 6.47
CA THR A 248 1.43 -11.25 5.73
C THR A 248 1.04 -12.53 6.47
N GLU A 249 1.99 -13.16 7.16
CA GLU A 249 1.76 -14.36 7.96
C GLU A 249 0.83 -14.05 9.14
N GLN A 250 0.95 -12.86 9.74
CA GLN A 250 0.07 -12.41 10.80
C GLN A 250 -1.33 -12.10 10.28
N VAL A 251 -1.45 -11.54 9.06
CA VAL A 251 -2.76 -11.34 8.44
C VAL A 251 -3.44 -12.67 8.12
N ILE A 252 -2.70 -13.67 7.64
CA ILE A 252 -3.21 -15.03 7.41
C ILE A 252 -3.68 -15.66 8.72
N ASN A 253 -2.88 -15.56 9.79
CA ASN A 253 -3.27 -16.03 11.12
C ASN A 253 -4.53 -15.32 11.63
N PHE A 254 -4.60 -14.00 11.46
CA PHE A 254 -5.78 -13.20 11.80
C PHE A 254 -7.03 -13.69 11.05
N MET A 255 -6.94 -13.89 9.74
CA MET A 255 -8.05 -14.42 8.95
C MET A 255 -8.51 -15.80 9.44
N SER A 256 -7.57 -16.66 9.83
CA SER A 256 -7.89 -17.99 10.38
C SER A 256 -8.65 -17.87 11.70
N VAL A 257 -8.18 -17.04 12.63
CA VAL A 257 -8.80 -16.82 13.94
C VAL A 257 -10.20 -16.20 13.82
N GLU A 258 -10.33 -15.16 12.99
CA GLU A 258 -11.61 -14.48 12.75
C GLU A 258 -12.53 -15.22 11.76
N LYS A 259 -12.08 -16.36 11.23
CA LYS A 259 -12.78 -17.14 10.18
C LYS A 259 -13.15 -16.27 8.97
N ALA A 260 -12.29 -15.31 8.65
CA ALA A 260 -12.47 -14.45 7.49
C ALA A 260 -12.14 -15.23 6.21
N GLU A 261 -13.09 -15.29 5.28
CA GLU A 261 -12.91 -15.99 4.01
C GLU A 261 -11.75 -15.37 3.19
N HIS A 262 -10.95 -16.22 2.55
CA HIS A 262 -9.93 -15.81 1.60
C HIS A 262 -9.75 -16.87 0.52
N LYS A 263 -9.09 -16.48 -0.58
CA LYS A 263 -8.80 -17.36 -1.73
C LYS A 263 -7.33 -17.78 -1.84
N LEU A 264 -6.51 -17.37 -0.87
CA LEU A 264 -5.06 -17.61 -0.88
C LEU A 264 -4.71 -19.11 -0.89
N ASN A 265 -3.77 -19.48 -1.75
CA ASN A 265 -3.13 -20.79 -1.73
C ASN A 265 -1.92 -20.77 -0.78
N LEU A 266 -2.07 -21.39 0.39
CA LEU A 266 -1.06 -21.35 1.44
C LEU A 266 0.22 -22.15 1.12
N LEU A 267 0.15 -23.17 0.25
CA LEU A 267 1.34 -23.91 -0.20
C LEU A 267 2.17 -23.05 -1.18
N ASN A 268 1.50 -22.32 -2.07
CA ASN A 268 2.17 -21.35 -2.93
C ASN A 268 2.73 -20.18 -2.10
N PHE A 269 2.02 -19.76 -1.05
CA PHE A 269 2.52 -18.75 -0.13
C PHE A 269 3.83 -19.18 0.55
N GLU A 270 3.91 -20.41 1.04
CA GLU A 270 5.16 -20.96 1.61
C GLU A 270 6.31 -20.94 0.60
N SER A 271 6.04 -21.28 -0.66
CA SER A 271 7.03 -21.23 -1.74
C SER A 271 7.51 -19.79 -2.01
N SER A 272 6.60 -18.82 -2.03
CA SER A 272 6.95 -17.40 -2.16
C SER A 272 7.68 -16.85 -0.94
N TYR A 273 7.31 -17.29 0.26
CA TYR A 273 7.98 -16.93 1.50
C TYR A 273 9.44 -17.38 1.49
N ASN A 274 9.74 -18.57 0.97
CA ASN A 274 11.12 -19.04 0.79
C ASN A 274 11.92 -18.17 -0.20
N LYS A 275 11.28 -17.71 -1.29
CA LYS A 275 11.93 -16.74 -2.21
C LYS A 275 12.18 -15.39 -1.54
N ALA A 276 11.23 -14.90 -0.74
CA ALA A 276 11.44 -13.70 0.06
C ALA A 276 12.62 -13.87 1.02
N LYS A 277 12.70 -15.03 1.70
CA LYS A 277 13.84 -15.38 2.56
C LYS A 277 15.17 -15.38 1.80
N ASP A 278 15.22 -15.89 0.57
CA ASP A 278 16.44 -15.88 -0.24
C ASP A 278 16.85 -14.47 -0.69
N ILE A 279 15.90 -13.57 -0.86
CA ILE A 279 16.13 -12.17 -1.24
C ILE A 279 16.52 -11.31 -0.03
N PHE A 280 15.85 -11.50 1.10
CA PHE A 280 15.94 -10.65 2.28
C PHE A 280 16.73 -11.27 3.45
N HIS A 281 17.21 -12.51 3.31
CA HIS A 281 18.15 -13.19 4.22
C HIS A 281 17.67 -13.31 5.69
N PHE A 282 16.47 -13.86 5.92
CA PHE A 282 15.91 -14.10 7.28
C PHE A 282 15.55 -15.55 7.61
#